data_AF-A0A6I1EXJ5-F1
#
_entry.id   AF-A0A6I1EXJ5-F1
#
_cell.length_a   1.000
_cell.length_b   1.000
_cell.length_c   1.000
_cell.angle_alpha   90.00
_cell.angle_beta   90.00
_cell.angle_gamma   90.00
#
_symmetry.space_group_name_H-M   'P 1'
#
loop_
_entity.id
_entity.type
_entity.pdbx_description
1 polymer ?
#
loop_
_entity_poly.entity_id
_entity_poly.type
_entity_poly.pdbx_seq_one_letter_code
_entity_poly.pdbx_strand_id
1 'polypeptide(L)'
;MAESIRKGMLVTISVLMADMTGKTLEETPPEGIVYLHGNGDIFPKLEAALEGRFAGEGFSIHLEPEDAFGEYDAEAIKLIPAENFAHPEVLEPGAVVDEVPGEAPDGRTWRVTDIAEGMVVLEANHPLAGIGLQFAVKVLDVHEPTESELEAMEDDGTESLVPPFLKIADRIVSEDDEDDTPYESAGALEPDDSSMARLARPPRIVR
;
A
#
# COMPACT_ATOMS: atom_id res chain seq x y z
N MET A 1 -12.04 -21.31 -20.98
CA MET A 1 -10.63 -21.07 -21.37
C MET A 1 -9.93 -20.66 -20.10
N ALA A 2 -8.69 -21.09 -19.84
CA ALA A 2 -8.01 -20.64 -18.62
C ALA A 2 -7.79 -19.13 -18.74
N GLU A 3 -8.34 -18.37 -17.81
CA GLU A 3 -8.18 -16.92 -17.78
C GLU A 3 -6.82 -16.59 -17.16
N SER A 4 -6.08 -15.72 -17.84
CA SER A 4 -4.85 -15.16 -17.31
C SER A 4 -5.20 -14.03 -16.34
N ILE A 5 -4.49 -13.95 -15.23
CA ILE A 5 -4.63 -12.82 -14.29
C ILE A 5 -4.30 -11.51 -15.00
N ARG A 6 -5.22 -10.54 -14.89
CA ARG A 6 -5.11 -9.18 -15.45
C ARG A 6 -5.81 -8.19 -14.52
N LYS A 7 -5.50 -6.90 -14.70
CA LYS A 7 -6.15 -5.82 -13.94
C LYS A 7 -7.68 -5.90 -14.05
N GLY A 8 -8.37 -5.84 -12.92
CA GLY A 8 -9.82 -5.93 -12.79
C GLY A 8 -10.38 -7.35 -12.70
N MET A 9 -9.53 -8.37 -12.54
CA MET A 9 -9.97 -9.76 -12.33
C MET A 9 -10.04 -10.10 -10.83
N LEU A 10 -11.01 -10.92 -10.44
CA LEU A 10 -11.03 -11.56 -9.13
C LEU A 10 -10.12 -12.78 -9.15
N VAL A 11 -9.21 -12.83 -8.19
CA VAL A 11 -8.21 -13.89 -8.09
C VAL A 11 -8.28 -14.49 -6.69
N THR A 12 -8.48 -15.80 -6.65
CA THR A 12 -8.39 -16.58 -5.42
C THR A 12 -6.98 -17.15 -5.31
N ILE A 13 -6.23 -16.74 -4.30
CA ILE A 13 -4.87 -17.22 -4.05
C ILE A 13 -4.72 -17.82 -2.66
N SER A 14 -3.88 -18.85 -2.55
CA SER A 14 -3.37 -19.33 -1.27
C SER A 14 -1.93 -18.86 -1.13
N VAL A 15 -1.62 -18.18 -0.03
CA VAL A 15 -0.30 -17.63 0.25
C VAL A 15 0.22 -18.20 1.56
N LEU A 16 1.47 -18.62 1.56
CA LEU A 16 2.22 -19.02 2.73
C LEU A 16 3.45 -18.11 2.87
N MET A 17 3.53 -17.41 4.01
CA MET A 17 4.68 -16.60 4.41
C MET A 17 5.62 -17.44 5.27
N ALA A 18 6.90 -17.47 4.89
CA ALA A 18 7.98 -18.10 5.63
C ALA A 18 9.16 -17.13 5.82
N ASP A 19 9.92 -17.36 6.88
CA ASP A 19 11.18 -16.66 7.14
C ASP A 19 12.32 -17.15 6.21
N MET A 20 13.45 -16.45 6.17
CA MET A 20 14.68 -16.91 5.49
C MET A 20 15.16 -18.30 5.96
N THR A 21 14.78 -18.72 7.18
CA THR A 21 15.09 -20.07 7.67
C THR A 21 14.13 -21.16 7.16
N GLY A 22 13.12 -20.80 6.35
CA GLY A 22 12.08 -21.72 5.86
C GLY A 22 11.04 -22.10 6.92
N LYS A 23 10.93 -21.33 8.01
CA LYS A 23 9.90 -21.52 9.03
C LYS A 23 8.65 -20.74 8.61
N THR A 24 7.52 -21.43 8.43
CA THR A 24 6.24 -20.76 8.19
C THR A 24 5.89 -19.83 9.36
N LEU A 25 5.60 -18.58 9.04
CA LEU A 25 5.19 -17.54 9.98
C LEU A 25 3.66 -17.40 9.94
N GLU A 26 3.11 -17.18 8.74
CA GLU A 26 1.68 -17.01 8.49
C GLU A 26 1.27 -17.75 7.21
N GLU A 27 0.03 -18.20 7.14
CA GLU A 27 -0.55 -18.79 5.94
C GLU A 27 -2.02 -18.42 5.81
N THR A 28 -2.49 -18.31 4.57
CA THR A 28 -3.91 -18.14 4.26
C THR A 28 -4.67 -19.44 4.51
N PRO A 29 -5.98 -19.38 4.81
CA PRO A 29 -6.80 -20.58 4.93
C PRO A 29 -6.78 -21.43 3.63
N PRO A 30 -7.11 -22.73 3.73
CA PRO A 30 -7.08 -23.66 2.60
C PRO A 30 -8.06 -23.31 1.47
N GLU A 31 -9.12 -22.55 1.78
CA GLU A 31 -10.03 -21.96 0.78
C GLU A 31 -9.40 -20.81 -0.02
N GLY A 32 -8.23 -20.33 0.40
CA GLY A 32 -7.58 -19.16 -0.17
C GLY A 32 -8.22 -17.85 0.25
N ILE A 33 -7.64 -16.77 -0.25
CA ILE A 33 -8.15 -15.42 -0.11
C ILE A 33 -8.56 -14.93 -1.49
N VAL A 34 -9.60 -14.11 -1.54
CA VAL A 34 -10.09 -13.50 -2.76
C VAL A 34 -9.69 -12.04 -2.74
N TYR A 35 -9.07 -11.56 -3.82
CA TYR A 35 -8.70 -10.16 -3.97
C TYR A 35 -8.91 -9.69 -5.42
N LEU A 36 -9.02 -8.38 -5.59
CA LEU A 36 -9.14 -7.73 -6.89
C LEU A 36 -7.75 -7.37 -7.43
N HIS A 37 -7.37 -7.92 -8.57
CA HIS A 37 -6.05 -7.68 -9.15
C HIS A 37 -5.93 -6.29 -9.78
N GLY A 38 -4.87 -5.57 -9.46
CA GLY A 38 -4.58 -4.23 -9.99
C GLY A 38 -5.31 -3.10 -9.26
N ASN A 39 -5.80 -3.37 -8.04
CA ASN A 39 -6.37 -2.39 -7.11
C ASN A 39 -5.41 -2.03 -5.96
N GLY A 40 -4.22 -2.65 -5.91
CA GLY A 40 -3.20 -2.35 -4.89
C GLY A 40 -3.51 -2.93 -3.51
N ASP A 41 -4.36 -3.97 -3.44
CA ASP A 41 -4.71 -4.66 -2.20
C ASP A 41 -3.56 -5.48 -1.60
N ILE A 42 -2.59 -5.89 -2.43
CA ILE A 42 -1.45 -6.72 -2.04
C ILE A 42 -0.12 -6.08 -2.45
N PHE A 43 1.01 -6.60 -1.93
CA PHE A 43 2.35 -6.10 -2.27
C PHE A 43 2.56 -5.98 -3.79
N PRO A 44 3.11 -4.86 -4.28
CA PRO A 44 3.25 -4.59 -5.71
C PRO A 44 4.15 -5.62 -6.41
N LYS A 45 5.22 -6.06 -5.75
CA LYS A 45 6.08 -7.16 -6.26
C LYS A 45 5.33 -8.49 -6.35
N LEU A 46 4.41 -8.76 -5.42
CA LEU A 46 3.60 -9.98 -5.46
C LEU A 46 2.51 -9.89 -6.54
N GLU A 47 1.86 -8.74 -6.67
CA GLU A 47 0.87 -8.46 -7.71
C GLU A 47 1.51 -8.61 -9.11
N ALA A 48 2.65 -7.96 -9.34
CA ALA A 48 3.37 -8.06 -10.61
C ALA A 48 3.80 -9.50 -10.94
N ALA A 49 4.10 -10.33 -9.94
CA ALA A 49 4.44 -11.74 -10.14
C ALA A 49 3.22 -12.63 -10.47
N LEU A 50 2.03 -12.20 -10.04
CA LEU A 50 0.75 -12.84 -10.35
C LEU A 50 0.25 -12.46 -11.75
N GLU A 51 0.60 -11.27 -12.25
CA GLU A 51 0.17 -10.81 -13.57
C GLU A 51 0.56 -11.82 -14.68
N GLY A 52 -0.43 -12.20 -15.49
CA GLY A 52 -0.25 -13.15 -16.60
C GLY A 52 -0.16 -14.62 -16.21
N ARG A 53 -0.28 -14.98 -14.92
CA ARG A 53 -0.39 -16.37 -14.46
C ARG A 53 -1.80 -16.93 -14.65
N PHE A 54 -1.90 -18.25 -14.62
CA PHE A 54 -3.18 -18.97 -14.76
C PHE A 54 -3.59 -19.66 -13.46
N ALA A 55 -4.89 -19.92 -13.31
CA ALA A 55 -5.43 -20.74 -12.24
C ALA A 55 -4.73 -22.12 -12.18
N GLY A 56 -4.33 -22.53 -10.98
CA GLY A 56 -3.59 -23.76 -10.72
C GLY A 56 -2.06 -23.61 -10.73
N GLU A 57 -1.51 -22.47 -11.17
CA GLU A 57 -0.08 -22.21 -11.04
C GLU A 57 0.31 -21.84 -9.60
N GLY A 58 1.47 -22.34 -9.18
CA GLY A 58 2.09 -21.97 -7.92
C GLY A 58 3.53 -21.54 -8.14
N PHE A 59 3.95 -20.51 -7.43
CA PHE A 59 5.31 -19.99 -7.47
C PHE A 59 5.74 -19.54 -6.08
N SER A 60 7.03 -19.27 -5.92
CA SER A 60 7.58 -18.71 -4.69
C SER A 60 8.35 -17.45 -5.05
N ILE A 61 8.11 -16.39 -4.30
CA ILE A 61 8.79 -15.11 -4.42
C ILE A 61 9.48 -14.78 -3.10
N HIS A 62 10.65 -14.18 -3.19
CA HIS A 62 11.35 -13.61 -2.05
C HIS A 62 11.11 -12.10 -2.07
N LEU A 63 10.60 -11.57 -0.97
CA LEU A 63 10.42 -10.14 -0.75
C LEU A 63 11.50 -9.69 0.24
N GLU A 64 12.30 -8.73 -0.21
CA GLU A 64 13.25 -8.04 0.67
C GLU A 64 12.46 -7.19 1.68
N PRO A 65 13.06 -6.85 2.83
CA PRO A 65 12.36 -6.06 3.85
C PRO A 65 11.75 -4.78 3.29
N GLU A 66 12.45 -4.10 2.37
CA GLU A 66 11.99 -2.88 1.69
C GLU A 66 10.67 -3.06 0.90
N ASP A 67 10.37 -4.26 0.39
CA ASP A 67 9.16 -4.54 -0.40
C ASP A 67 8.04 -5.22 0.39
N ALA A 68 8.32 -5.60 1.64
CA ALA A 68 7.38 -6.25 2.54
C ALA A 68 6.95 -5.28 3.66
N PHE A 69 7.59 -5.35 4.82
CA PHE A 69 7.22 -4.58 6.02
C PHE A 69 8.12 -3.37 6.27
N GLY A 70 8.99 -3.03 5.32
CA GLY A 70 9.99 -1.98 5.46
C GLY A 70 11.30 -2.48 6.09
N GLU A 71 12.32 -1.64 5.98
CA GLU A 71 13.56 -1.82 6.71
C GLU A 71 13.37 -1.57 8.21
N TYR A 72 14.20 -2.21 9.01
CA TYR A 72 14.25 -1.93 10.44
C TYR A 72 14.87 -0.56 10.66
N ASP A 73 14.08 0.38 11.18
CA ASP A 73 14.54 1.73 11.43
C ASP A 73 14.96 1.90 12.89
N ALA A 74 16.24 2.18 13.13
CA ALA A 74 16.75 2.39 14.48
C ALA A 74 16.29 3.73 15.08
N GLU A 75 15.88 4.70 14.25
CA GLU A 75 15.33 5.98 14.72
C GLU A 75 13.87 5.84 15.16
N ALA A 76 13.17 4.80 14.67
CA ALA A 76 11.86 4.34 15.15
C ALA A 76 11.95 3.58 16.49
N ILE A 77 13.05 3.75 17.22
CA ILE A 77 13.22 3.36 18.61
C ILE A 77 13.58 4.59 19.44
N LYS A 78 12.78 4.86 20.47
CA LYS A 78 12.97 6.01 21.35
C LYS A 78 13.09 5.55 22.80
N LEU A 79 14.05 6.12 23.50
CA LEU A 79 14.18 5.95 24.94
C LEU A 79 13.71 7.23 25.63
N ILE A 80 12.57 7.16 26.29
CA ILE A 80 11.96 8.29 26.98
C ILE A 80 11.90 7.98 28.47
N PRO A 81 12.35 8.87 29.35
CA PRO A 81 12.25 8.65 30.78
C PRO A 81 10.76 8.61 31.19
N ALA A 82 10.39 7.63 32.02
CA ALA A 82 8.99 7.35 32.39
C ALA A 82 8.29 8.57 33.02
N GLU A 83 9.05 9.45 33.68
CA GLU A 83 8.59 10.72 34.27
C GLU A 83 8.05 11.74 33.25
N ASN A 84 8.44 11.64 31.98
CA ASN A 84 7.95 12.56 30.94
C ASN A 84 6.56 12.18 30.41
N PHE A 85 6.08 10.98 30.70
CA PHE A 85 4.74 10.57 30.31
C PHE A 85 3.70 11.10 31.31
N ALA A 86 2.56 11.55 30.80
CA ALA A 86 1.47 12.07 31.62
C ALA A 86 0.85 11.00 32.53
N HIS A 87 0.93 9.72 32.13
CA HIS A 87 0.34 8.59 32.83
C HIS A 87 1.35 7.44 33.02
N PRO A 88 2.38 7.61 33.87
CA PRO A 88 3.41 6.59 34.08
C PRO A 88 2.88 5.29 34.72
N GLU A 89 1.71 5.35 35.36
CA GLU A 89 1.03 4.22 36.00
C GLU A 89 0.36 3.25 35.00
N VAL A 90 0.21 3.65 33.73
CA VAL A 90 -0.41 2.86 32.66
C VAL A 90 0.64 2.34 31.66
N LEU A 91 1.91 2.74 31.85
CA LEU A 91 3.01 2.27 31.02
C LEU A 91 3.40 0.86 31.44
N GLU A 92 2.99 -0.10 30.64
CA GLU A 92 3.40 -1.49 30.74
C GLU A 92 4.04 -1.93 29.41
N PRO A 93 5.02 -2.85 29.42
CA PRO A 93 5.50 -3.45 28.20
C PRO A 93 4.34 -4.07 27.41
N GLY A 94 4.21 -3.66 26.15
CA GLY A 94 3.10 -3.99 25.27
C GLY A 94 2.06 -2.88 25.10
N ALA A 95 2.08 -1.84 25.93
CA ALA A 95 1.21 -0.68 25.79
C ALA A 95 1.47 0.07 24.48
N VAL A 96 0.42 0.62 23.89
CA VAL A 96 0.47 1.39 22.64
C VAL A 96 0.24 2.85 22.99
N VAL A 97 1.08 3.73 22.45
CA VAL A 97 1.02 5.19 22.62
C VAL A 97 1.09 5.86 21.25
N ASP A 98 0.20 6.80 21.01
CA ASP A 98 0.16 7.63 19.80
C ASP A 98 0.98 8.93 19.95
N GLU A 99 1.35 9.29 21.18
CA GLU A 99 2.10 10.50 21.49
C GLU A 99 3.42 10.16 22.19
N VAL A 100 4.53 10.64 21.61
CA VAL A 100 5.86 10.54 22.23
C VAL A 100 6.20 11.86 22.92
N PRO A 101 6.47 11.87 24.24
CA PRO A 101 6.81 13.08 24.96
C PRO A 101 8.06 13.76 24.39
N GLY A 102 7.90 15.00 23.92
CA GLY A 102 9.01 15.82 23.41
C GLY A 102 9.25 15.76 21.89
N GLU A 103 8.43 15.01 21.16
CA GLU A 103 8.44 14.97 19.69
C GLU A 103 7.11 15.48 19.14
N ALA A 104 7.11 15.94 17.88
CA ALA A 104 5.85 16.24 17.21
C ALA A 104 5.11 14.92 16.94
N PRO A 105 3.76 14.91 16.98
CA PRO A 105 3.01 13.74 16.59
C PRO A 105 3.30 13.45 15.11
N ASP A 106 4.07 12.39 14.86
CA ASP A 106 4.43 11.93 13.51
C ASP A 106 3.33 11.04 12.89
N GLY A 107 2.21 10.85 13.60
CA GLY A 107 1.13 9.95 13.21
C GLY A 107 1.46 8.46 13.34
N ARG A 108 2.70 8.10 13.70
CA ARG A 108 3.13 6.72 13.94
C ARG A 108 2.58 6.18 15.25
N THR A 109 2.21 4.90 15.24
CA THR A 109 1.82 4.17 16.44
C THR A 109 3.07 3.63 17.13
N TRP A 110 3.33 4.06 18.36
CA TRP A 110 4.48 3.61 19.13
C TRP A 110 4.04 2.55 20.14
N ARG A 111 4.87 1.53 20.33
CA ARG A 111 4.62 0.46 21.31
C ARG A 111 5.74 0.42 22.34
N VAL A 112 5.37 0.33 23.61
CA VAL A 112 6.33 0.10 24.70
C VAL A 112 6.85 -1.33 24.56
N THR A 113 8.13 -1.51 24.29
CA THR A 113 8.76 -2.84 24.21
C THR A 113 9.34 -3.25 25.55
N ASP A 114 9.94 -2.32 26.28
CA ASP A 114 10.56 -2.59 27.57
C ASP A 114 10.57 -1.33 28.47
N ILE A 115 10.66 -1.55 29.78
CA ILE A 115 10.82 -0.48 30.76
C ILE A 115 11.97 -0.89 31.69
N ALA A 116 13.13 -0.25 31.53
CA ALA A 116 14.34 -0.56 32.28
C ALA A 116 14.89 0.70 32.96
N GLU A 117 15.23 0.59 34.25
CA GLU A 117 15.89 1.68 35.02
C GLU A 117 15.15 3.03 35.00
N GLY A 118 13.82 3.02 34.82
CA GLY A 118 13.00 4.24 34.70
C GLY A 118 12.99 4.86 33.29
N MET A 119 13.62 4.22 32.31
CA MET A 119 13.52 4.52 30.88
C MET A 119 12.49 3.60 30.23
N VAL A 120 11.63 4.18 29.40
CA VAL A 120 10.65 3.47 28.58
C VAL A 120 11.20 3.38 27.17
N VAL A 121 11.30 2.15 26.66
CA VAL A 121 11.69 1.88 25.27
C VAL A 121 10.43 1.82 24.43
N LEU A 122 10.29 2.77 23.53
CA LEU A 122 9.24 2.83 22.53
C LEU A 122 9.78 2.33 21.20
N GLU A 123 9.02 1.50 20.51
CA GLU A 123 9.30 1.00 19.18
C GLU A 123 8.09 1.21 18.28
N ALA A 124 8.30 1.85 17.13
CA ALA A 124 7.28 1.99 16.08
C ALA A 124 7.50 1.04 14.90
N ASN A 125 8.55 0.21 14.93
CA ASN A 125 8.80 -0.78 13.89
C ASN A 125 7.73 -1.88 13.87
N HIS A 126 7.42 -2.36 12.67
CA HIS A 126 6.62 -3.58 12.53
C HIS A 126 7.44 -4.78 13.07
N PRO A 127 6.83 -5.78 13.74
CA PRO A 127 7.54 -6.95 14.26
C PRO A 127 8.29 -7.79 13.19
N LEU A 128 7.97 -7.58 11.91
CA LEU A 128 8.62 -8.25 10.77
C LEU A 128 9.51 -7.29 9.94
N ALA A 129 9.70 -6.04 10.38
CA ALA A 129 10.55 -5.07 9.70
C ALA A 129 12.02 -5.52 9.71
N GLY A 130 12.72 -5.32 8.59
CA GLY A 130 14.13 -5.69 8.42
C GLY A 130 14.40 -7.19 8.22
N ILE A 131 13.36 -8.03 8.12
CA ILE A 131 13.49 -9.47 7.86
C ILE A 131 13.06 -9.75 6.41
N GLY A 132 13.92 -10.45 5.65
CA GLY A 132 13.56 -10.96 4.33
C GLY A 132 12.56 -12.10 4.43
N LEU A 133 11.46 -12.01 3.69
CA LEU A 133 10.34 -12.96 3.78
C LEU A 133 10.18 -13.72 2.47
N GLN A 134 9.91 -15.01 2.58
CA GLN A 134 9.61 -15.88 1.45
C GLN A 134 8.10 -16.14 1.38
N PHE A 135 7.50 -15.81 0.25
CA PHE A 135 6.08 -16.04 0.01
C PHE A 135 5.91 -17.15 -1.02
N ALA A 136 5.24 -18.23 -0.65
CA ALA A 136 4.80 -19.27 -1.56
C ALA A 136 3.34 -19.03 -1.91
N VAL A 137 3.07 -18.71 -3.17
CA VAL A 137 1.75 -18.30 -3.66
C VAL A 137 1.25 -19.32 -4.65
N LYS A 138 -0.03 -19.67 -4.51
CA LYS A 138 -0.73 -20.60 -5.40
C LYS A 138 -2.04 -20.00 -5.85
N VAL A 139 -2.21 -19.86 -7.15
CA VAL A 139 -3.47 -19.42 -7.75
C VAL A 139 -4.44 -20.59 -7.72
N LEU A 140 -5.55 -20.40 -7.01
CA LEU A 140 -6.62 -21.40 -6.93
C LEU A 140 -7.63 -21.19 -8.05
N ASP A 141 -8.08 -19.95 -8.24
CA ASP A 141 -9.12 -19.60 -9.21
C ASP A 141 -8.93 -18.16 -9.74
N VAL A 142 -9.38 -17.91 -10.96
CA VAL A 142 -9.34 -16.60 -11.63
C VAL A 142 -10.62 -16.45 -12.44
N HIS A 143 -11.35 -15.37 -12.22
CA HIS A 143 -12.56 -15.06 -12.97
C HIS A 143 -12.82 -13.55 -13.04
N GLU A 144 -13.63 -13.15 -14.01
CA GLU A 144 -14.12 -11.76 -14.13
C GLU A 144 -15.13 -11.48 -12.99
N PRO A 145 -14.98 -10.36 -12.24
CA PRO A 145 -15.94 -10.00 -11.22
C PRO A 145 -17.30 -9.73 -11.83
N THR A 146 -18.33 -10.31 -11.22
CA THR A 146 -19.70 -9.94 -11.56
C THR A 146 -20.07 -8.60 -10.92
N GLU A 147 -21.02 -7.86 -11.51
CA GLU A 147 -21.52 -6.59 -10.94
C GLU A 147 -21.93 -6.75 -9.47
N SER A 148 -22.46 -7.92 -9.09
CA SER A 148 -22.88 -8.24 -7.73
C SER A 148 -21.70 -8.46 -6.76
N GLU A 149 -20.57 -8.96 -7.24
CA GLU A 149 -19.35 -9.12 -6.43
C GLU A 149 -18.61 -7.81 -6.29
N LEU A 150 -18.57 -7.00 -7.36
CA LEU A 150 -18.02 -5.64 -7.31
C LEU A 150 -18.80 -4.78 -6.31
N GLU A 151 -20.14 -4.79 -6.40
CA GLU A 151 -21.02 -4.09 -5.44
C GLU A 151 -20.83 -4.63 -4.01
N ALA A 152 -20.62 -5.93 -3.82
CA ALA A 152 -20.37 -6.50 -2.48
C ALA A 152 -19.03 -6.03 -1.87
N MET A 153 -18.01 -5.79 -2.70
CA MET A 153 -16.73 -5.22 -2.28
C MET A 153 -16.83 -3.71 -2.03
N GLU A 154 -17.71 -3.00 -2.75
CA GLU A 154 -17.93 -1.55 -2.59
C GLU A 154 -18.87 -1.18 -1.43
N ASP A 155 -19.94 -1.96 -1.19
CA ASP A 155 -21.03 -1.60 -0.27
C ASP A 155 -20.76 -2.04 1.19
N ASP A 156 -20.05 -3.15 1.42
CA ASP A 156 -19.91 -3.68 2.76
C ASP A 156 -18.81 -2.98 3.59
N GLY A 157 -17.95 -2.15 2.99
CA GLY A 157 -16.68 -1.82 3.63
C GLY A 157 -15.98 -3.09 4.12
N THR A 158 -16.26 -4.23 3.46
CA THR A 158 -15.68 -5.52 3.78
C THR A 158 -14.21 -5.31 3.59
N GLU A 159 -13.51 -5.34 4.70
CA GLU A 159 -12.07 -5.49 4.72
C GLU A 159 -11.73 -6.56 3.68
N SER A 160 -11.12 -6.13 2.58
CA SER A 160 -10.54 -7.00 1.56
C SER A 160 -10.07 -8.27 2.26
N LEU A 161 -10.59 -9.45 1.88
CA LEU A 161 -10.34 -10.73 2.59
C LEU A 161 -8.84 -11.12 2.59
N VAL A 162 -8.03 -10.27 1.97
CA VAL A 162 -6.60 -10.16 2.16
C VAL A 162 -6.28 -9.96 3.66
N PRO A 163 -5.61 -10.94 4.29
CA PRO A 163 -5.17 -10.83 5.66
C PRO A 163 -4.17 -9.67 5.81
N PRO A 164 -4.04 -9.09 7.01
CA PRO A 164 -3.22 -7.90 7.25
C PRO A 164 -1.75 -8.07 6.84
N PHE A 165 -1.24 -9.29 6.82
CA PHE A 165 0.13 -9.59 6.43
C PHE A 165 0.40 -9.49 4.92
N LEU A 166 -0.65 -9.48 4.10
CA LEU A 166 -0.59 -9.30 2.65
C LEU A 166 -0.97 -7.89 2.21
N LYS A 167 -1.69 -7.17 3.06
CA LYS A 167 -1.98 -5.75 2.87
C LYS A 167 -0.68 -4.98 3.05
N ILE A 168 -0.48 -3.99 2.19
CA ILE A 168 0.55 -2.98 2.38
C ILE A 168 0.22 -2.29 3.71
N ALA A 169 0.96 -2.64 4.76
CA ALA A 169 0.61 -2.40 6.17
C ALA A 169 0.56 -0.92 6.54
N ASP A 170 1.12 -0.05 5.72
CA ASP A 170 0.88 1.36 5.77
C ASP A 170 0.95 1.81 4.34
N ARG A 171 -0.02 2.62 3.92
CA ARG A 171 0.09 3.41 2.71
C ARG A 171 1.33 4.28 2.91
N ILE A 172 2.51 3.76 2.59
CA ILE A 172 3.66 4.55 2.18
C ILE A 172 3.16 5.17 0.86
N VAL A 173 2.36 6.22 1.03
CA VAL A 173 2.36 7.33 0.12
C VAL A 173 3.83 7.70 0.05
N SER A 174 4.52 7.13 -0.93
CA SER A 174 5.54 7.94 -1.58
C SER A 174 4.75 9.18 -1.99
N GLU A 175 4.92 10.27 -1.25
CA GLU A 175 4.40 11.60 -1.55
C GLU A 175 5.08 12.17 -2.82
N ASP A 176 5.29 11.30 -3.80
CA ASP A 176 6.07 11.42 -5.03
C ASP A 176 5.34 10.69 -6.18
N ASP A 177 4.01 10.66 -6.16
CA ASP A 177 3.26 10.75 -7.41
C ASP A 177 2.81 12.19 -7.50
N GLU A 178 3.67 12.99 -8.15
CA GLU A 178 3.32 14.28 -8.69
C GLU A 178 1.94 14.19 -9.35
N ASP A 179 1.10 15.15 -9.00
CA ASP A 179 -0.20 15.44 -9.57
C ASP A 179 -0.05 15.77 -11.08
N ASP A 180 0.33 14.80 -11.92
CA ASP A 180 0.21 14.91 -13.38
C ASP A 180 -1.21 14.50 -13.73
N THR A 181 -2.14 15.39 -13.39
CA THR A 181 -3.36 15.48 -14.18
C THR A 181 -2.94 16.01 -15.55
N PRO A 182 -3.00 15.22 -16.64
CA PRO A 182 -2.80 15.77 -17.96
C PRO A 182 -3.99 16.70 -18.22
N TYR A 183 -3.74 18.00 -18.10
CA TYR A 183 -4.63 19.04 -18.56
C TYR A 183 -5.08 18.66 -19.98
N GLU A 184 -6.38 18.41 -20.15
CA GLU A 184 -7.01 18.23 -21.45
C GLU A 184 -6.80 19.49 -22.30
N SER A 185 -5.66 19.56 -22.99
CA SER A 185 -5.51 20.40 -24.17
C SER A 185 -6.24 19.69 -25.30
N ALA A 186 -7.54 19.99 -25.42
CA ALA A 186 -8.33 19.64 -26.59
C ALA A 186 -7.57 20.02 -27.87
N GLY A 187 -7.41 19.02 -28.73
CA GLY A 187 -6.49 19.01 -29.86
C GLY A 187 -6.78 20.03 -30.96
N ALA A 188 -5.67 20.50 -31.54
CA ALA A 188 -5.30 20.49 -32.95
C ALA A 188 -6.40 20.60 -34.03
N LEU A 189 -6.21 21.57 -34.94
CA LEU A 189 -5.80 21.28 -36.34
C LEU A 189 -5.31 22.57 -37.04
N GLU A 190 -4.08 22.53 -37.57
CA GLU A 190 -3.46 23.51 -38.48
C GLU A 190 -4.05 23.37 -39.93
N PRO A 191 -3.54 24.00 -41.03
CA PRO A 191 -2.48 25.01 -41.21
C PRO A 191 -2.78 26.14 -42.24
N ASP A 192 -1.77 27.00 -42.43
CA ASP A 192 -1.32 27.59 -43.71
C ASP A 192 -1.80 28.98 -44.22
N ASP A 193 -0.75 29.71 -44.64
CA ASP A 193 -0.61 30.69 -45.71
C ASP A 193 -1.03 32.16 -45.55
N SER A 194 -0.03 33.00 -45.79
CA SER A 194 -0.10 34.31 -46.44
C SER A 194 -1.24 35.26 -46.07
N SER A 195 -0.90 36.36 -45.39
CA SER A 195 -0.86 37.69 -46.02
C SER A 195 -0.76 38.79 -44.98
N MET A 196 0.40 39.43 -45.01
CA MET A 196 0.58 40.81 -44.59
C MET A 196 -0.43 41.71 -45.32
N ALA A 197 -0.95 42.70 -44.60
CA ALA A 197 -1.28 44.07 -45.06
C ALA A 197 -2.76 44.52 -45.02
N ARG A 198 -2.87 45.82 -44.67
CA ARG A 198 -3.96 46.79 -44.93
C ARG A 198 -5.14 46.69 -43.95
N LEU A 199 -5.70 47.77 -43.41
CA LEU A 199 -5.50 49.21 -43.56
C LEU A 199 -6.30 49.88 -42.44
N ALA A 200 -5.82 51.00 -41.94
CA ALA A 200 -6.57 51.92 -41.10
C ALA A 200 -7.89 52.40 -41.75
N ARG A 201 -8.93 52.67 -40.94
CA ARG A 201 -9.66 53.97 -40.93
C ARG A 201 -10.71 54.07 -39.78
N PRO A 202 -11.03 55.30 -39.34
CA PRO A 202 -11.47 55.65 -37.98
C PRO A 202 -13.01 55.79 -37.82
N PRO A 203 -13.55 56.14 -36.63
CA PRO A 203 -14.97 55.97 -36.31
C PRO A 203 -15.86 57.06 -36.94
N ARG A 204 -17.11 56.68 -37.22
CA ARG A 204 -18.12 57.49 -37.89
C ARG A 204 -19.12 58.05 -36.88
N ILE A 205 -19.22 59.37 -36.79
CA ILE A 205 -20.24 60.08 -36.01
C ILE A 205 -20.94 61.11 -36.90
N VAL A 206 -22.28 61.14 -36.77
CA VAL A 206 -23.34 62.05 -37.24
C VAL A 206 -23.52 62.33 -38.75
N ARG A 207 -24.77 62.18 -39.22
CA ARG A 207 -25.81 63.20 -39.00
C ARG A 207 -27.17 62.54 -38.76
#